data_AF-A0A2D7GVY1-F1
#
_entry.id   AF-A0A2D7GVY1-F1
#
_cell.length_a   1.000
_cell.length_b   1.000
_cell.length_c   1.000
_cell.angle_alpha   90.00
_cell.angle_beta   90.00
_cell.angle_gamma   90.00
#
_symmetry.space_group_name_H-M   'P 1'
#
loop_
_entity.id
_entity.type
_entity.pdbx_description
1 polymer ?
#
loop_
_entity_poly.entity_id
_entity_poly.type
_entity_poly.pdbx_seq_one_letter_code
_entity_poly.pdbx_strand_id
1 'polypeptide(L)'
;MKPAPQEQFMVLKDMRHLLSQAKTFLLAKRPGVLHTNRFIDTGWANVEFDFTVQSEGLLTCFLVRPIRQASDLIRLRALLEDVRELVDSGIKRQGVPFSLELILGLNSDDVTKSDITQITRHFSFVEKTIFFSFDKEKAIH
;
A
#
# COMPACT_ATOMS: atom_id res chain seq x y z
N MET A 1 13.89 0.29 -25.07
CA MET A 1 12.73 0.64 -25.92
C MET A 1 12.11 1.91 -25.36
N LYS A 2 11.82 2.92 -26.19
CA LYS A 2 10.97 4.04 -25.77
C LYS A 2 9.52 3.57 -25.85
N PRO A 3 8.69 3.79 -24.81
CA PRO A 3 7.29 3.41 -24.84
C PRO A 3 6.56 4.12 -25.99
N ALA A 4 5.60 3.45 -26.60
CA ALA A 4 4.81 3.99 -27.70
C ALA A 4 4.01 5.22 -27.22
N PRO A 5 3.69 6.21 -28.07
CA PRO A 5 2.96 7.42 -27.66
C PRO A 5 1.57 7.17 -27.05
N GLN A 6 1.03 5.96 -27.21
CA GLN A 6 -0.24 5.48 -26.66
C GLN A 6 -0.08 4.73 -25.34
N GLU A 7 1.15 4.37 -24.95
CA GLU A 7 1.51 3.99 -23.58
C GLU A 7 1.67 5.27 -22.74
N GLN A 8 0.67 6.14 -22.80
CA GLN A 8 0.50 7.14 -21.76
C GLN A 8 0.08 6.37 -20.52
N PHE A 9 1.03 6.16 -19.60
CA PHE A 9 0.71 5.69 -18.26
C PHE A 9 -0.38 6.60 -17.72
N MET A 10 -1.61 6.08 -17.70
CA MET A 10 -2.73 6.78 -17.13
C MET A 10 -2.46 6.80 -15.63
N VAL A 11 -1.79 7.84 -15.14
CA VAL A 11 -1.74 8.14 -13.72
C VAL A 11 -3.15 8.53 -13.35
N LEU A 12 -3.93 7.53 -12.94
CA LEU A 12 -5.31 7.70 -12.54
C LEU A 12 -5.33 8.78 -11.46
N LYS A 13 -6.05 9.89 -11.71
CA LYS A 13 -6.03 11.11 -10.88
C LYS A 13 -6.32 10.81 -9.41
N ASP A 14 -7.13 9.80 -9.18
CA ASP A 14 -7.51 9.27 -7.88
C ASP A 14 -6.30 8.67 -7.11
N MET A 15 -5.36 8.00 -7.77
CA MET A 15 -4.15 7.47 -7.15
C MET A 15 -3.22 8.60 -6.69
N ARG A 16 -3.06 9.65 -7.50
CA ARG A 16 -2.29 10.84 -7.10
C ARG A 16 -2.93 11.53 -5.90
N HIS A 17 -4.25 11.67 -5.91
CA HIS A 17 -4.98 12.25 -4.78
C HIS A 17 -4.84 11.39 -3.51
N LEU A 18 -4.99 10.07 -3.65
CA LEU A 18 -4.86 9.11 -2.56
C LEU A 18 -3.46 9.14 -1.94
N LEU A 19 -2.41 9.14 -2.76
CA LEU A 19 -1.03 9.29 -2.31
C LEU A 19 -0.81 10.62 -1.56
N SER A 20 -1.40 11.71 -2.06
CA SER A 20 -1.32 13.00 -1.38
C SER A 20 -2.03 12.98 -0.02
N GLN A 21 -3.22 12.38 0.06
CA GLN A 21 -3.95 12.22 1.31
C GLN A 21 -3.18 11.32 2.30
N ALA A 22 -2.62 10.22 1.81
CA ALA A 22 -1.81 9.29 2.60
C ALA A 22 -0.58 9.99 3.19
N LYS A 23 0.13 10.75 2.36
CA LYS A 23 1.25 11.58 2.80
C LYS A 23 0.84 12.52 3.93
N THR A 24 -0.22 13.31 3.74
CA THR A 24 -0.68 14.27 4.75
C THR A 24 -1.08 13.57 6.06
N PHE A 25 -1.79 12.45 5.96
CA PHE A 25 -2.16 11.63 7.12
C PHE A 25 -0.93 11.11 7.87
N LEU A 26 0.04 10.54 7.14
CA LEU A 26 1.24 9.95 7.72
C LEU A 26 2.11 11.02 8.39
N LEU A 27 2.34 12.16 7.74
CA LEU A 27 3.10 13.27 8.34
C LEU A 27 2.46 13.80 9.64
N ALA A 28 1.12 13.78 9.72
CA ALA A 28 0.40 14.23 10.91
C ALA A 28 0.35 13.20 12.05
N LYS A 29 0.42 11.90 11.73
CA LYS A 29 0.18 10.81 12.71
C LYS A 29 1.43 9.98 13.04
N ARG A 30 2.48 10.04 12.22
CA ARG A 30 3.68 9.22 12.33
C ARG A 30 4.91 10.14 12.25
N PRO A 31 5.43 10.65 13.38
CA PRO A 31 6.70 11.38 13.36
C PRO A 31 7.82 10.45 12.86
N GLY A 32 8.69 10.95 11.97
CA GLY A 32 9.77 10.15 11.38
C GLY A 32 9.42 9.38 10.12
N VAL A 33 8.27 9.66 9.47
CA VAL A 33 7.99 9.16 8.11
C VAL A 33 9.08 9.66 7.17
N LEU A 34 9.86 8.72 6.66
CA LEU A 34 10.77 8.96 5.56
C LEU A 34 9.96 8.79 4.28
N HIS A 35 9.81 9.88 3.53
CA HIS A 35 9.44 9.75 2.14
C HIS A 35 10.57 9.04 1.44
N THR A 36 10.30 7.92 0.79
CA THR A 36 11.02 7.46 -0.40
C THR A 36 10.41 6.16 -0.87
N ASN A 37 10.32 6.04 -2.19
CA ASN A 37 10.10 4.83 -2.99
C ASN A 37 11.14 3.77 -2.60
N ARG A 38 10.99 3.18 -1.41
CA ARG A 38 11.94 2.20 -0.91
C ARG A 38 11.59 0.89 -1.57
N PHE A 39 12.38 0.58 -2.58
CA PHE A 39 12.56 -0.77 -3.06
C PHE A 39 13.29 -1.56 -1.97
N ILE A 40 12.68 -2.64 -1.51
CA ILE A 40 13.38 -3.66 -0.73
C ILE A 40 13.66 -4.80 -1.69
N ASP A 41 14.93 -5.09 -1.90
CA ASP A 41 15.39 -6.21 -2.71
C ASP A 41 16.17 -7.17 -1.81
N THR A 42 15.68 -8.41 -1.70
CA THR A 42 16.31 -9.46 -0.89
C THR A 42 17.25 -10.34 -1.70
N GLY A 43 17.41 -10.08 -2.99
CA GLY A 43 18.04 -10.95 -4.00
C GLY A 43 17.13 -12.07 -4.51
N TRP A 44 15.99 -12.32 -3.85
CA TRP A 44 15.00 -13.33 -4.21
C TRP A 44 13.65 -12.71 -4.57
N ALA A 45 13.25 -11.68 -3.82
CA ALA A 45 12.04 -10.91 -4.07
C ALA A 45 12.34 -9.42 -4.00
N ASN A 46 11.59 -8.64 -4.78
CA ASN A 46 11.70 -7.19 -4.81
C ASN A 46 10.30 -6.56 -4.75
N VAL A 47 10.10 -5.66 -3.78
CA VAL A 47 8.85 -4.92 -3.61
C VAL A 47 9.14 -3.44 -3.39
N GLU A 48 8.41 -2.59 -4.12
CA GLU A 48 8.38 -1.14 -3.93
C GLU A 48 7.27 -0.74 -2.96
N PHE A 49 7.63 0.01 -1.92
CA PHE A 49 6.69 0.57 -0.94
C PHE A 49 6.51 2.07 -1.14
N ASP A 50 5.28 2.56 -0.92
CA ASP A 50 4.94 3.98 -1.14
C ASP A 50 5.50 4.88 -0.03
N PHE A 51 5.52 4.38 1.22
CA PHE A 51 6.12 5.07 2.37
C PHE A 51 6.80 4.09 3.31
N THR A 52 7.75 4.59 4.11
CA THR A 52 8.37 3.82 5.18
C THR A 52 8.55 4.66 6.43
N VAL A 53 8.44 4.01 7.57
CA VAL A 53 8.79 4.57 8.88
C VAL A 53 9.73 3.57 9.53
N GLN A 54 10.86 4.04 10.04
CA GLN A 54 11.71 3.25 10.91
C GLN A 54 11.64 3.89 12.30
N SER A 55 11.08 3.15 13.26
CA SER A 55 10.96 3.59 14.65
C SER A 55 11.36 2.45 15.55
N GLU A 56 12.24 2.70 16.51
CA GLU A 56 12.60 1.75 17.57
C GLU A 56 13.04 0.35 17.04
N GLY A 57 13.71 0.32 15.88
CA GLY A 57 14.18 -0.92 15.24
C GLY A 57 13.11 -1.69 14.46
N LEU A 58 11.86 -1.25 14.46
CA LEU A 58 10.79 -1.77 13.60
C LEU A 58 10.78 -1.04 12.25
N LEU A 59 10.79 -1.82 11.16
CA LEU A 59 10.53 -1.32 9.82
C LEU A 59 9.04 -1.43 9.50
N THR A 60 8.35 -0.29 9.45
CA THR A 60 6.96 -0.23 9.00
C THR A 60 6.91 0.28 7.56
N CYS A 61 6.43 -0.56 6.65
CA CYS A 61 6.20 -0.21 5.26
C CYS A 61 4.72 0.11 5.02
N PHE A 62 4.46 0.94 4.02
CA PHE A 62 3.10 1.32 3.64
C PHE A 62 2.87 1.05 2.16
N LEU A 63 1.73 0.43 1.84
CA LEU A 63 1.23 0.32 0.47
C LEU A 63 -0.07 1.11 0.32
N VAL A 64 -0.11 1.98 -0.67
CA VAL A 64 -1.25 2.84 -0.99
C VAL A 64 -1.87 2.38 -2.29
N ARG A 65 -3.10 1.86 -2.26
CA ARG A 65 -3.73 1.31 -3.47
C ARG A 65 -5.20 1.73 -3.59
N PRO A 66 -5.65 2.12 -4.80
CA PRO A 66 -7.07 2.30 -5.07
C PRO A 66 -7.73 0.93 -5.25
N ILE A 67 -8.91 0.74 -4.64
CA ILE A 67 -9.75 -0.45 -4.83
C ILE A 67 -11.09 0.04 -5.39
N ARG A 68 -11.31 -0.21 -6.68
CA ARG A 68 -12.45 0.31 -7.45
C ARG A 68 -13.43 -0.79 -7.84
N GLN A 69 -12.95 -2.02 -7.95
CA GLN A 69 -13.73 -3.16 -8.43
C GLN A 69 -13.15 -4.47 -7.86
N ALA A 70 -13.92 -5.55 -7.95
CA ALA A 70 -13.50 -6.85 -7.41
C ALA A 70 -12.17 -7.37 -7.98
N SER A 71 -11.82 -7.05 -9.23
CA SER A 71 -10.53 -7.45 -9.80
C SER A 71 -9.32 -6.76 -9.15
N ASP A 72 -9.51 -5.62 -8.49
CA ASP A 72 -8.47 -4.96 -7.70
C ASP A 72 -8.18 -5.73 -6.41
N LEU A 73 -9.13 -6.52 -5.89
CA LEU A 73 -8.89 -7.43 -4.76
C LEU A 73 -7.93 -8.56 -5.13
N ILE A 74 -8.01 -9.06 -6.36
CA ILE A 74 -7.07 -10.06 -6.88
C ILE A 74 -5.67 -9.46 -6.95
N ARG A 75 -5.55 -8.22 -7.44
CA ARG A 75 -4.27 -7.49 -7.48
C ARG A 75 -3.72 -7.21 -6.08
N LEU A 76 -4.57 -6.85 -5.13
CA LEU A 76 -4.19 -6.65 -3.73
C LEU A 76 -3.66 -7.95 -3.12
N ARG A 77 -4.35 -9.08 -3.33
CA ARG A 77 -3.88 -10.39 -2.87
C ARG A 77 -2.52 -10.72 -3.47
N ALA A 78 -2.36 -10.60 -4.79
CA ALA A 78 -1.08 -10.87 -5.45
C ALA A 78 0.07 -10.03 -4.86
N LEU A 79 -0.16 -8.73 -4.67
CA LEU A 79 0.82 -7.84 -4.05
C LEU A 79 1.19 -8.26 -2.62
N LEU A 80 0.22 -8.75 -1.83
CA LEU A 80 0.50 -9.28 -0.49
C LEU A 80 1.26 -10.61 -0.52
N GLU A 81 1.03 -11.44 -1.54
CA GLU A 81 1.85 -12.65 -1.76
C GLU A 81 3.30 -12.29 -2.08
N ASP A 82 3.54 -11.27 -2.92
CA ASP A 82 4.89 -10.77 -3.22
C ASP A 82 5.58 -10.24 -1.95
N VAL A 83 4.86 -9.50 -1.10
CA VAL A 83 5.38 -9.07 0.20
C VAL A 83 5.65 -10.26 1.11
N ARG A 84 4.81 -11.30 1.12
CA ARG A 84 5.06 -12.51 1.91
C ARG A 84 6.37 -13.17 1.49
N GLU A 85 6.61 -13.29 0.20
CA GLU A 85 7.85 -13.86 -0.32
C GLU A 85 9.06 -13.03 0.09
N LEU A 86 8.98 -11.70 0.02
CA LEU A 86 10.01 -10.79 0.53
C LEU A 86 10.26 -10.97 2.04
N VAL A 87 9.19 -11.09 2.83
CA VAL A 87 9.27 -11.27 4.28
C VAL A 87 9.92 -12.61 4.63
N ASP A 88 9.50 -13.70 3.99
CA ASP A 88 9.95 -15.05 4.28
C ASP A 88 11.38 -15.32 3.74
N SER A 89 11.74 -14.73 2.60
CA SER A 89 13.05 -14.95 1.95
C SER A 89 14.18 -14.08 2.51
N GLY A 90 13.88 -12.85 2.97
CA GLY A 90 14.91 -11.88 3.37
C GLY A 90 14.72 -11.32 4.77
N ILE A 91 13.58 -10.70 5.05
CA ILE A 91 13.38 -9.91 6.28
C ILE A 91 13.45 -10.79 7.54
N LYS A 92 12.70 -11.90 7.58
CA LYS A 92 12.72 -12.82 8.72
C LYS A 92 14.10 -13.44 8.93
N ARG A 93 14.81 -13.78 7.84
CA ARG A 93 16.15 -14.37 7.92
C ARG A 93 17.17 -13.41 8.52
N GLN A 94 17.01 -12.11 8.29
CA GLN A 94 17.86 -11.06 8.85
C GLN A 94 17.45 -10.63 10.26
N GLY A 95 16.37 -11.19 10.81
CA GLY A 95 15.87 -10.84 12.14
C GLY A 95 15.31 -9.42 12.24
N VAL A 96 14.96 -8.80 11.11
CA VAL A 96 14.42 -7.44 11.07
C VAL A 96 12.94 -7.50 11.42
N PRO A 97 12.49 -6.84 12.50
CA PRO A 97 11.06 -6.69 12.76
C PRO A 97 10.41 -5.90 11.62
N PHE A 98 9.36 -6.46 11.03
CA PHE A 98 8.68 -5.88 9.87
C PHE A 98 7.18 -5.83 10.10
N SER A 99 6.58 -4.74 9.64
CA SER A 99 5.15 -4.51 9.65
C SER A 99 4.74 -3.83 8.34
N LEU A 100 3.57 -4.21 7.84
CA LEU A 100 2.93 -3.58 6.69
C LEU A 100 1.63 -2.92 7.14
N GLU A 101 1.46 -1.66 6.77
CA GLU A 101 0.17 -0.97 6.83
C GLU A 101 -0.35 -0.68 5.41
N LEU A 102 -1.64 -0.93 5.21
CA LEU A 102 -2.31 -0.66 3.94
C LEU A 102 -3.11 0.63 4.03
N ILE A 103 -3.00 1.50 3.03
CA ILE A 103 -3.88 2.67 2.86
C ILE A 103 -4.67 2.48 1.58
N LEU A 104 -5.95 2.18 1.72
CA LEU A 104 -6.81 1.81 0.60
C LEU A 104 -7.84 2.89 0.34
N GLY A 105 -7.86 3.40 -0.88
CA GLY A 105 -8.96 4.22 -1.34
C GLY A 105 -10.11 3.34 -1.79
N LEU A 106 -11.32 3.55 -1.28
CA LEU A 106 -12.53 2.83 -1.68
C LEU A 106 -13.45 3.73 -2.49
N ASN A 107 -13.92 3.25 -3.65
CA ASN A 107 -14.86 3.98 -4.51
C ASN A 107 -16.03 3.15 -5.03
N SER A 108 -16.36 2.03 -4.40
CA SER A 108 -17.35 1.10 -4.95
C SER A 108 -18.18 0.46 -3.86
N ASP A 109 -19.47 0.30 -4.15
CA ASP A 109 -20.42 -0.49 -3.37
C ASP A 109 -20.20 -1.99 -3.57
N ASP A 110 -19.51 -2.40 -4.63
CA ASP A 110 -19.24 -3.81 -4.97
C ASP A 110 -18.09 -4.41 -4.14
N VAL A 111 -17.29 -3.58 -3.47
CA VAL A 111 -16.16 -4.03 -2.65
C VAL A 111 -16.27 -3.44 -1.26
N THR A 112 -16.45 -4.32 -0.28
CA THR A 112 -16.62 -3.92 1.10
C THR A 112 -15.29 -3.96 1.86
N LYS A 113 -15.24 -3.23 2.99
CA LYS A 113 -14.16 -3.38 3.96
C LYS A 113 -14.04 -4.83 4.48
N SER A 114 -15.13 -5.59 4.46
CA SER A 114 -15.16 -7.00 4.86
C SER A 114 -14.36 -7.86 3.89
N ASP A 115 -14.54 -7.67 2.58
CA ASP A 115 -13.82 -8.44 1.55
C ASP A 115 -12.31 -8.23 1.66
N ILE A 116 -11.90 -6.98 1.90
CA ILE A 116 -10.50 -6.63 2.12
C ILE A 116 -9.98 -7.27 3.41
N THR A 117 -10.74 -7.20 4.50
CA THR A 117 -10.36 -7.81 5.78
C THR A 117 -10.22 -9.33 5.66
N GLN A 118 -11.08 -9.98 4.87
CA GLN A 118 -10.99 -11.40 4.59
C GLN A 118 -9.70 -11.77 3.85
N ILE A 119 -9.15 -10.88 3.03
CA ILE A 119 -7.85 -11.08 2.36
C ILE A 119 -6.71 -10.81 3.34
N THR A 120 -6.70 -9.65 3.98
CA THR A 120 -5.55 -9.19 4.79
C THR A 120 -5.30 -10.04 6.02
N ARG A 121 -6.35 -10.63 6.63
CA ARG A 121 -6.21 -11.52 7.81
C ARG A 121 -5.32 -12.75 7.57
N HIS A 122 -5.08 -13.13 6.31
CA HIS A 122 -4.21 -14.25 5.97
C HIS A 122 -2.71 -13.90 6.00
N PHE A 123 -2.38 -12.62 6.16
CA PHE A 123 -1.02 -12.10 6.12
C PHE A 123 -0.66 -11.50 7.47
N SER A 124 0.07 -12.25 8.30
CA SER A 124 0.37 -11.84 9.69
C SER A 124 1.26 -10.60 9.81
N PHE A 125 1.95 -10.21 8.74
CA PHE A 125 2.72 -8.97 8.69
C PHE A 125 1.85 -7.74 8.41
N VAL A 126 0.59 -7.90 8.00
CA VAL A 126 -0.34 -6.79 7.83
C VAL A 126 -0.89 -6.39 9.21
N GLU A 127 -0.36 -5.29 9.74
CA GLU A 127 -0.73 -4.78 11.06
C GLU A 127 -2.04 -3.99 11.02
N LYS A 128 -2.21 -3.17 9.98
CA LYS A 128 -3.34 -2.24 9.89
C LYS A 128 -3.77 -1.99 8.46
N THR A 129 -5.08 -1.82 8.28
CA THR A 129 -5.66 -1.31 7.02
C THR A 129 -6.42 -0.01 7.32
N ILE A 130 -6.07 1.05 6.60
CA ILE A 130 -6.64 2.40 6.72
C ILE A 130 -7.42 2.66 5.43
N PHE A 131 -8.67 3.10 5.56
CA PHE A 131 -9.54 3.34 4.41
C PHE A 131 -9.76 4.84 4.21
N PHE A 132 -9.53 5.32 3.00
CA PHE A 132 -9.93 6.65 2.55
C PHE A 132 -11.07 6.56 1.54
N SER A 133 -11.95 7.56 1.58
CA SER A 133 -12.91 7.78 0.50
C SER A 133 -12.29 8.69 -0.55
N PHE A 134 -12.49 8.39 -1.84
CA PHE A 134 -12.08 9.28 -2.92
C PHE A 134 -12.97 10.52 -3.04
N ASP A 135 -14.16 10.50 -2.44
CA ASP A 135 -15.05 11.65 -2.44
C ASP A 135 -14.55 12.73 -1.49
N LYS A 136 -13.76 13.66 -2.05
CA LYS A 136 -13.66 15.04 -1.57
C LYS A 136 -14.02 16.03 -2.68
N GLU A 137 -15.21 15.87 -3.24
CA GLU A 137 -15.97 16.96 -3.90
C GLU A 137 -17.43 17.06 -3.39
N LYS A 138 -17.73 16.52 -2.21
CA LYS A 138 -18.95 16.91 -1.48
C LYS A 138 -18.58 17.48 -0.13
N ALA A 139 -18.40 18.80 -0.11
CA ALA A 139 -18.82 19.56 1.06
C ALA A 139 -20.32 19.27 1.24
N ILE A 140 -20.69 18.61 2.33
CA ILE A 140 -22.08 18.48 2.74
C ILE A 140 -22.27 19.55 3.82
N HIS A 141 -22.98 20.61 3.44
CA HIS A 141 -23.59 21.59 4.33
C HIS A 141 -24.84 20.99 4.98
#